data_AF-A0AA42ZSJ8-F1
#
_entry.id   AF-A0AA42ZSJ8-F1
#
_cell.length_a   1.000
_cell.length_b   1.000
_cell.length_c   1.000
_cell.angle_alpha   90.00
_cell.angle_beta   90.00
_cell.angle_gamma   90.00
#
_symmetry.space_group_name_H-M   'P 1'
#
loop_
_entity.id
_entity.type
_entity.pdbx_description
1 polymer ?
#
loop_
_entity_poly.entity_id
_entity_poly.type
_entity_poly.pdbx_seq_one_letter_code
_entity_poly.pdbx_strand_id
1 'polypeptide(L)'
;MEEHRYYVVSPGGEGVFGYDSAEAARAVACDYGPGAHIVDTGAMPYCPMVHRVDEAGEPVYLEYGAWDTRVGVDRNLIEAVKKGYPPIVQAFLAKGANVNAADGDGGTSLIWAVARGQPETVRLLLESGADANAADGEGMTALRLAERKKLPEIAEILVAAGARA
;
A
#
# COMPACT_ATOMS: atom_id res chain seq x y z
N MET A 1 0.10 -9.15 19.76
CA MET A 1 1.49 -9.61 19.76
C MET A 1 1.95 -9.47 18.33
N GLU A 2 2.74 -8.44 18.05
CA GLU A 2 3.27 -8.19 16.71
C GLU A 2 4.45 -9.14 16.47
N GLU A 3 4.35 -9.94 15.42
CA GLU A 3 5.33 -10.98 15.08
C GLU A 3 6.43 -10.32 14.24
N HIS A 4 7.54 -9.99 14.88
CA HIS A 4 8.72 -9.45 14.20
C HIS A 4 9.33 -10.52 13.30
N ARG A 5 9.57 -10.19 12.03
CA ARG A 5 10.31 -11.07 11.11
C ARG A 5 11.60 -10.40 10.66
N TYR A 6 12.64 -11.22 10.55
CA TYR A 6 13.97 -10.82 10.12
C TYR A 6 14.29 -11.51 8.81
N TYR A 7 14.89 -10.80 7.87
CA TYR A 7 15.23 -11.35 6.56
C TYR A 7 16.72 -11.17 6.25
N VAL A 8 17.34 -12.22 5.69
CA VAL A 8 18.71 -12.17 5.18
C VAL A 8 18.66 -11.90 3.68
N VAL A 9 19.34 -10.85 3.23
CA VAL A 9 19.40 -10.45 1.82
C VAL A 9 20.80 -10.73 1.29
N SER A 10 20.89 -11.57 0.26
CA SER A 10 22.16 -11.88 -0.41
C SER A 10 22.66 -10.69 -1.25
N PRO A 11 23.97 -10.56 -1.52
CA PRO A 11 24.55 -9.45 -2.28
C PRO A 11 23.95 -9.24 -3.69
N GLY A 12 23.36 -10.28 -4.29
CA GLY A 12 22.68 -10.24 -5.60
C GLY A 12 21.16 -10.10 -5.56
N GLY A 13 20.54 -10.05 -4.37
CA GLY A 13 19.08 -9.87 -4.22
C GLY A 13 18.20 -11.09 -4.51
N GLU A 14 18.78 -12.27 -4.78
CA GLU A 14 18.03 -13.45 -5.26
C GLU A 14 17.54 -14.40 -4.14
N GLY A 15 17.94 -14.18 -2.88
CA GLY A 15 17.59 -15.06 -1.75
C GLY A 15 17.08 -14.27 -0.55
N VAL A 16 15.85 -14.57 -0.11
CA VAL A 16 15.20 -13.92 1.04
C VAL A 16 14.56 -14.99 1.92
N PHE A 17 15.17 -15.24 3.06
CA PHE A 17 14.70 -16.21 4.05
C PHE A 17 14.22 -15.45 5.28
N GLY A 18 13.00 -15.76 5.73
CA GLY A 18 12.40 -15.16 6.93
C GLY A 18 12.76 -15.94 8.19
N TYR A 19 13.05 -15.21 9.26
CA TYR A 19 13.45 -15.72 10.56
C TYR A 19 12.69 -15.02 11.67
N ASP A 20 12.33 -15.75 12.72
CA ASP A 20 11.61 -15.21 13.87
C ASP A 20 12.55 -14.51 14.89
N SER A 21 13.87 -14.53 14.64
CA SER A 21 14.86 -13.82 15.46
C SER A 21 16.02 -13.24 14.66
N ALA A 22 16.53 -12.09 15.12
CA ALA A 22 17.70 -11.44 14.54
C ALA A 22 18.95 -12.32 14.61
N GLU A 23 19.06 -13.15 15.64
CA GLU A 23 20.21 -14.04 15.86
C GLU A 23 20.25 -15.17 14.83
N ALA A 24 19.09 -15.75 14.50
CA ALA A 24 18.98 -16.76 13.45
C ALA A 24 19.33 -16.17 12.07
N ALA A 25 18.86 -14.95 11.79
CA ALA A 25 19.23 -14.24 10.56
C ALA A 25 20.74 -13.95 10.50
N ARG A 26 21.37 -13.54 11.61
CA ARG A 26 22.82 -13.27 11.68
C ARG A 26 23.68 -14.50 11.43
N ALA A 27 23.28 -15.64 11.98
CA ALA A 27 24.00 -16.90 11.78
C ALA A 27 24.07 -17.26 10.29
N VAL A 28 22.98 -17.05 9.56
CA VAL A 28 22.87 -17.42 8.14
C VAL A 28 23.48 -16.37 7.22
N ALA A 29 23.42 -15.08 7.57
CA ALA A 29 24.00 -14.00 6.75
C ALA A 29 25.51 -14.16 6.52
N CYS A 30 26.25 -14.73 7.48
CA CYS A 30 27.69 -15.01 7.35
C CYS A 30 28.02 -15.98 6.21
N ASP A 31 27.07 -16.85 5.83
CA ASP A 31 27.28 -17.86 4.77
C ASP A 31 27.16 -17.26 3.36
N TYR A 32 26.59 -16.06 3.21
CA TYR A 32 26.35 -15.40 1.92
C TYR A 32 27.48 -14.46 1.46
N GLY A 33 28.55 -14.32 2.25
CA GLY A 33 29.72 -13.54 1.91
C GLY A 33 29.57 -12.01 2.07
N PRO A 34 30.62 -11.24 1.74
CA PRO A 34 30.66 -9.79 1.93
C PRO A 34 29.60 -9.09 1.06
N GLY A 35 28.73 -8.30 1.70
CA GLY A 35 27.60 -7.60 1.05
C GLY A 35 26.21 -8.10 1.47
N ALA A 36 26.13 -9.23 2.19
CA ALA A 36 24.90 -9.68 2.81
C ALA A 36 24.51 -8.77 4.00
N HIS A 37 23.22 -8.48 4.15
CA HIS A 37 22.71 -7.66 5.25
C HIS A 37 21.36 -8.17 5.74
N ILE A 38 21.00 -7.76 6.97
CA ILE A 38 19.80 -8.22 7.68
C ILE A 38 18.83 -7.07 7.80
N VAL A 39 17.56 -7.38 7.56
CA VAL A 39 16.45 -6.42 7.58
C VAL A 39 15.48 -6.83 8.68
N ASP A 40 15.22 -5.94 9.63
CA ASP A 40 14.16 -6.07 10.63
C ASP A 40 12.90 -5.38 10.09
N THR A 41 11.81 -6.13 9.99
CA THR A 41 10.56 -5.62 9.41
C THR A 41 9.61 -5.05 10.45
N GLY A 42 9.99 -5.09 11.73
CA GLY A 42 9.08 -4.81 12.82
C GLY A 42 7.82 -5.66 12.75
N ALA A 43 6.71 -5.08 13.21
CA ALA A 43 5.35 -5.62 13.16
C ALA A 43 4.73 -5.81 11.76
N MET A 44 5.46 -5.50 10.69
CA MET A 44 4.91 -5.56 9.34
C MET A 44 4.82 -7.03 8.88
N PRO A 45 3.61 -7.59 8.65
CA PRO A 45 3.46 -8.99 8.25
C PRO A 45 3.92 -9.28 6.81
N TYR A 46 4.47 -8.28 6.11
CA TYR A 46 4.89 -8.38 4.72
C TYR A 46 6.29 -7.78 4.54
N CYS A 47 7.16 -8.56 3.88
CA CYS A 47 8.58 -8.31 3.68
C CYS A 47 8.88 -6.91 3.09
N PRO A 48 9.64 -6.04 3.78
CA PRO A 48 10.25 -4.85 3.22
C PRO A 48 11.53 -5.28 2.52
N MET A 49 11.49 -5.33 1.19
CA MET A 49 12.71 -5.48 0.40
C MET A 49 13.42 -4.14 0.34
N VAL A 50 14.64 -4.10 0.87
CA VAL A 50 15.56 -2.96 0.84
C VAL A 50 16.02 -2.76 -0.59
N HIS A 51 15.99 -1.53 -1.12
CA HIS A 51 16.60 -1.29 -2.43
C HIS A 51 17.41 -0.01 -2.50
N ARG A 52 18.70 -0.23 -2.27
CA ARG A 52 19.83 0.70 -2.38
C ARG A 52 19.89 1.73 -1.25
N VAL A 53 21.12 2.02 -0.84
CA VAL A 53 21.46 3.27 -0.18
C VAL A 53 21.75 4.30 -1.27
N ASP A 54 21.33 5.54 -1.10
CA ASP A 54 21.84 6.62 -1.92
C ASP A 54 23.31 6.93 -1.55
N GLU A 55 23.93 7.88 -2.26
CA GLU A 55 25.32 8.29 -1.97
C GLU A 55 25.46 8.93 -0.58
N ALA A 56 24.36 9.30 0.09
CA ALA A 56 24.31 9.89 1.42
C ALA A 56 24.12 8.83 2.53
N GLY A 57 23.91 7.56 2.18
CA GLY A 57 23.68 6.49 3.16
C GLY A 57 22.25 6.43 3.68
N GLU A 58 21.32 7.18 3.08
CA GLU A 58 19.90 7.14 3.42
C GLU A 58 19.21 5.96 2.70
N PRO A 59 18.27 5.25 3.35
CA PRO A 59 17.60 4.11 2.77
C PRO A 59 16.67 4.54 1.63
N VAL A 60 16.93 4.03 0.42
CA VAL A 60 16.03 4.16 -0.73
C VAL A 60 15.12 2.92 -0.76
N TYR A 61 13.82 3.14 -0.93
CA TYR A 61 12.81 2.08 -1.03
C TYR A 61 12.35 1.95 -2.49
N LEU A 62 12.77 0.91 -3.22
CA LEU A 62 12.31 0.64 -4.59
C LEU A 62 11.97 -0.84 -4.81
N GLU A 63 10.68 -1.15 -4.98
CA GLU A 63 10.09 -2.46 -5.36
C GLU A 63 9.66 -3.41 -4.23
N TYR A 64 8.64 -2.97 -3.49
CA TYR A 64 7.41 -3.73 -3.26
C TYR A 64 7.23 -5.05 -4.08
N GLY A 65 7.73 -6.20 -3.62
CA GLY A 65 7.57 -7.50 -4.30
C GLY A 65 6.27 -8.26 -4.02
N ALA A 66 5.12 -7.60 -3.99
CA ALA A 66 3.82 -8.26 -3.75
C ALA A 66 2.63 -7.67 -4.54
N TRP A 67 2.90 -6.91 -5.61
CA TRP A 67 1.89 -6.54 -6.59
C TRP A 67 2.24 -7.19 -7.93
N ASP A 68 1.23 -7.72 -8.59
CA ASP A 68 1.40 -8.47 -9.82
C ASP A 68 1.89 -7.51 -10.92
N THR A 69 3.12 -7.66 -11.41
CA THR A 69 3.63 -6.87 -12.54
C THR A 69 2.88 -7.15 -13.84
N ARG A 70 2.06 -8.22 -13.88
CA ARG A 70 1.10 -8.48 -14.96
C ARG A 70 -0.14 -7.60 -14.85
N VAL A 71 -0.43 -7.03 -13.67
CA VAL A 71 -1.52 -6.07 -13.50
C VAL A 71 -0.98 -4.64 -13.42
N GLY A 72 -1.67 -3.72 -14.10
CA GLY A 72 -1.25 -2.32 -14.18
C GLY A 72 -1.14 -1.66 -12.80
N VAL A 73 -0.29 -0.62 -12.71
CA VAL A 73 -0.06 0.21 -11.51
C VAL A 73 -1.37 0.68 -10.84
N ASP A 74 -2.39 0.93 -11.67
CA ASP A 74 -3.76 1.27 -11.31
C ASP A 74 -4.43 0.23 -10.40
N ARG A 75 -4.31 -1.05 -10.73
CA ARG A 75 -4.89 -2.14 -9.94
C ARG A 75 -4.17 -2.31 -8.61
N ASN A 76 -2.88 -1.97 -8.58
CA ASN A 76 -2.06 -2.06 -7.37
C ASN A 76 -2.40 -0.95 -6.37
N LEU A 77 -2.78 0.24 -6.87
CA LEU A 77 -3.35 1.30 -6.04
C LEU A 77 -4.61 0.81 -5.31
N ILE A 78 -5.55 0.17 -6.04
CA ILE A 78 -6.79 -0.35 -5.45
C ILE A 78 -6.49 -1.39 -4.36
N GLU A 79 -5.57 -2.31 -4.62
CA GLU A 79 -5.19 -3.32 -3.62
C GLU A 79 -4.53 -2.70 -2.38
N ALA A 80 -3.67 -1.69 -2.57
CA ALA A 80 -3.06 -0.96 -1.45
C ALA A 80 -4.11 -0.29 -0.55
N VAL A 81 -5.14 0.31 -1.15
CA VAL A 81 -6.27 0.89 -0.42
C VAL A 81 -7.08 -0.19 0.30
N LYS A 82 -7.37 -1.31 -0.37
CA LYS A 82 -8.05 -2.46 0.25
C LYS A 82 -7.29 -2.98 1.47
N LYS A 83 -5.96 -2.88 1.49
CA LYS A 83 -5.13 -3.30 2.62
C LYS A 83 -5.01 -2.25 3.71
N GLY A 84 -5.12 -0.97 3.35
CA GLY A 84 -5.16 0.14 4.30
C GLY A 84 -3.82 0.71 4.71
N TYR A 85 -2.94 0.89 3.74
CA TYR A 85 -1.61 1.45 3.96
C TYR A 85 -1.44 2.79 3.25
N PRO A 86 -1.77 3.94 3.89
CA PRO A 86 -1.72 5.26 3.27
C PRO A 86 -0.35 5.64 2.64
N PRO A 87 0.81 5.33 3.25
CA PRO A 87 2.11 5.60 2.62
C PRO A 87 2.31 4.87 1.28
N ILE A 88 1.71 3.68 1.15
CA ILE A 88 1.76 2.89 -0.07
C ILE A 88 0.87 3.49 -1.16
N VAL A 89 -0.32 3.95 -0.78
CA VAL A 89 -1.24 4.66 -1.68
C VAL A 89 -0.56 5.92 -2.25
N GLN A 90 0.13 6.70 -1.40
CA GLN A 90 0.93 7.86 -1.84
C GLN A 90 2.00 7.48 -2.85
N ALA A 91 2.75 6.41 -2.59
CA ALA A 91 3.80 5.96 -3.50
C ALA A 91 3.26 5.57 -4.89
N PHE A 92 2.09 4.92 -4.96
CA PHE A 92 1.47 4.57 -6.23
C PHE A 92 0.97 5.81 -6.99
N LEU A 93 0.37 6.78 -6.29
CA LEU A 93 -0.07 8.04 -6.90
C LEU A 93 1.12 8.85 -7.43
N ALA A 94 2.22 8.91 -6.69
CA ALA A 94 3.47 9.55 -7.13
C ALA A 94 4.09 8.88 -8.37
N LYS A 95 3.86 7.58 -8.56
CA LYS A 95 4.26 6.84 -9.76
C LYS A 95 3.31 7.03 -10.96
N GLY A 96 2.27 7.86 -10.82
CA GLY A 96 1.31 8.13 -11.88
C GLY A 96 0.20 7.08 -11.99
N ALA A 97 -0.12 6.37 -10.90
CA ALA A 97 -1.31 5.52 -10.88
C ALA A 97 -2.56 6.36 -11.19
N ASN A 98 -3.42 5.83 -12.05
CA ASN A 98 -4.71 6.43 -12.30
C ASN A 98 -5.58 6.30 -11.04
N VAL A 99 -5.75 7.40 -10.33
CA VAL A 99 -6.57 7.49 -9.10
C VAL A 99 -8.03 7.06 -9.31
N ASN A 100 -8.53 7.21 -10.55
CA ASN A 100 -9.90 6.88 -10.95
C ASN A 100 -10.02 5.52 -11.61
N ALA A 101 -8.97 4.70 -11.57
CA ALA A 101 -9.07 3.33 -12.03
C ALA A 101 -10.10 2.55 -11.20
N ALA A 102 -10.78 1.63 -11.88
CA ALA A 102 -11.77 0.74 -11.30
C ALA A 102 -11.29 -0.71 -11.42
N ASP A 103 -11.65 -1.54 -10.44
CA ASP A 103 -11.44 -2.99 -10.52
C ASP A 103 -12.54 -3.68 -11.35
N GLY A 104 -12.51 -5.02 -11.38
CA GLY A 104 -13.46 -5.81 -12.18
C GLY A 104 -14.93 -5.64 -11.77
N ASP A 105 -15.20 -5.13 -10.57
CA ASP A 105 -16.55 -4.86 -10.06
C ASP A 105 -16.97 -3.39 -10.31
N GLY A 106 -16.10 -2.60 -10.96
CA GLY A 106 -16.28 -1.17 -11.14
C GLY A 106 -15.88 -0.34 -9.91
N GLY A 107 -15.37 -0.97 -8.85
CA GLY A 107 -15.00 -0.29 -7.61
C GLY A 107 -13.71 0.53 -7.77
N THR A 108 -13.79 1.84 -7.53
CA THR A 108 -12.62 2.73 -7.54
C THR A 108 -11.87 2.70 -6.21
N SER A 109 -10.62 3.16 -6.21
CA SER A 109 -9.83 3.36 -4.98
C SER A 109 -10.61 4.15 -3.92
N LEU A 110 -11.37 5.18 -4.32
CA LEU A 110 -12.17 5.98 -3.40
C LEU A 110 -13.29 5.16 -2.74
N ILE A 111 -14.04 4.37 -3.51
CA ILE A 111 -15.10 3.50 -2.99
C ILE A 111 -14.53 2.50 -1.97
N TRP A 112 -13.38 1.89 -2.28
CA TRP A 112 -12.72 0.96 -1.37
C TRP A 112 -12.18 1.61 -0.08
N ALA A 113 -11.66 2.83 -0.16
CA ALA A 113 -11.22 3.59 1.02
C ALA A 113 -12.40 3.85 1.97
N VAL A 114 -13.57 4.21 1.44
CA VAL A 114 -14.81 4.36 2.22
C VAL A 114 -15.28 3.01 2.76
N ALA A 115 -15.22 1.95 1.95
CA ALA A 115 -15.59 0.60 2.39
C ALA A 115 -14.74 0.15 3.59
N ARG A 116 -13.49 0.60 3.68
CA ARG A 116 -12.58 0.33 4.80
C ARG A 116 -12.69 1.32 5.95
N GLY A 117 -13.37 2.45 5.76
CA GLY A 117 -13.51 3.49 6.79
C GLY A 117 -12.21 4.26 7.05
N GLN A 118 -11.46 4.59 6.00
CA GLN A 118 -10.14 5.24 6.11
C GLN A 118 -10.22 6.72 5.70
N PRO A 119 -10.51 7.65 6.62
CA PRO A 119 -10.67 9.07 6.29
C PRO A 119 -9.39 9.69 5.71
N GLU A 120 -8.20 9.31 6.18
CA GLU A 120 -6.93 9.81 5.68
C GLU A 120 -6.70 9.40 4.22
N THR A 121 -6.94 8.12 3.90
CA THR A 121 -6.83 7.61 2.52
C THR A 121 -7.86 8.28 1.61
N VAL A 122 -9.08 8.54 2.10
CA VAL A 122 -10.12 9.26 1.35
C VAL A 122 -9.65 10.68 1.01
N ARG A 123 -9.13 11.44 1.99
CA ARG A 123 -8.58 12.79 1.75
C ARG A 123 -7.47 12.75 0.71
N LEU A 124 -6.53 11.82 0.87
CA LEU A 124 -5.41 11.65 -0.04
C LEU A 124 -5.85 11.43 -1.50
N LEU A 125 -6.81 10.52 -1.71
CA LEU A 125 -7.31 10.20 -3.04
C LEU A 125 -8.02 11.41 -3.66
N LEU A 126 -8.82 12.14 -2.88
CA LEU A 126 -9.52 13.35 -3.35
C LEU A 126 -8.54 14.48 -3.70
N GLU A 127 -7.53 14.70 -2.86
CA GLU A 127 -6.43 15.66 -3.14
C GLU A 127 -5.65 15.28 -4.40
N SER A 128 -5.60 13.99 -4.71
CA SER A 128 -4.96 13.45 -5.92
C SER A 128 -5.88 13.45 -7.14
N GLY A 129 -7.08 14.03 -7.05
CA GLY A 129 -8.01 14.18 -8.17
C GLY A 129 -8.97 13.00 -8.37
N ALA A 130 -9.25 12.22 -7.32
CA ALA A 130 -10.29 11.20 -7.37
C ALA A 130 -11.67 11.83 -7.67
N ASP A 131 -12.43 11.20 -8.57
CA ASP A 131 -13.81 11.58 -8.85
C ASP A 131 -14.70 11.16 -7.68
N ALA A 132 -15.15 12.15 -6.93
CA ALA A 132 -16.02 11.99 -5.76
C ALA A 132 -17.41 11.41 -6.11
N ASN A 133 -17.82 11.47 -7.38
CA ASN A 133 -19.10 10.99 -7.88
C ASN A 133 -19.01 9.69 -8.66
N ALA A 134 -17.81 9.09 -8.76
CA ALA A 134 -17.65 7.77 -9.37
C ALA A 134 -18.53 6.74 -8.67
N ALA A 135 -19.15 5.88 -9.47
CA ALA A 135 -20.00 4.79 -9.02
C ALA A 135 -19.46 3.45 -9.52
N ASP A 136 -19.62 2.40 -8.71
CA ASP A 136 -19.29 1.04 -9.13
C ASP A 136 -20.33 0.46 -10.12
N GLY A 137 -20.14 -0.80 -10.52
CA GLY A 137 -21.03 -1.48 -11.46
C GLY A 137 -22.49 -1.59 -11.00
N GLU A 138 -22.74 -1.45 -9.70
CA GLU A 138 -24.08 -1.46 -9.08
C GLU A 138 -24.64 -0.03 -8.88
N GLY A 139 -23.93 1.00 -9.36
CA GLY A 139 -24.27 2.39 -9.15
C GLY A 139 -24.03 2.88 -7.71
N MET A 140 -23.18 2.21 -6.93
CA MET A 140 -22.83 2.64 -5.59
C MET A 140 -21.74 3.71 -5.63
N THR A 141 -22.05 4.92 -5.15
CA THR A 141 -21.09 6.00 -4.97
C THR A 141 -20.39 5.90 -3.60
N ALA A 142 -19.24 6.53 -3.49
CA ALA A 142 -18.51 6.68 -2.23
C ALA A 142 -19.39 7.28 -1.11
N LEU A 143 -20.18 8.33 -1.43
CA LEU A 143 -21.04 8.99 -0.45
C LEU A 143 -22.17 8.07 0.03
N ARG A 144 -22.88 7.41 -0.91
CA ARG A 144 -23.98 6.50 -0.57
C ARG A 144 -23.49 5.30 0.26
N LEU A 145 -22.26 4.84 0.02
CA LEU A 145 -21.62 3.83 0.85
C LEU A 145 -21.29 4.34 2.27
N ALA A 146 -20.76 5.56 2.39
CA ALA A 146 -20.45 6.18 3.68
C ALA A 146 -21.71 6.34 4.54
N GLU A 147 -22.82 6.79 3.96
CA GLU A 147 -24.12 6.88 4.63
C GLU A 147 -24.64 5.52 5.10
N ARG A 148 -24.60 4.50 4.22
CA ARG A 148 -25.03 3.14 4.55
C ARG A 148 -24.23 2.54 5.71
N LYS A 149 -22.92 2.83 5.76
CA LYS A 149 -22.02 2.35 6.83
C LYS A 149 -22.01 3.25 8.07
N LYS A 150 -22.76 4.36 8.06
CA LYS A 150 -22.82 5.36 9.15
C LYS A 150 -21.44 5.93 9.49
N LEU A 151 -20.71 6.40 8.47
CA LEU A 151 -19.39 7.01 8.58
C LEU A 151 -19.50 8.53 8.38
N PRO A 152 -19.94 9.31 9.40
CA PRO A 152 -20.26 10.73 9.24
C PRO A 152 -19.03 11.56 8.84
N GLU A 153 -17.87 11.30 9.42
CA GLU A 153 -16.63 12.00 9.08
C GLU A 153 -16.27 11.85 7.59
N ILE A 154 -16.38 10.63 7.06
CA ILE A 154 -16.07 10.35 5.65
C ILE A 154 -17.13 10.96 4.74
N ALA A 155 -18.40 10.93 5.13
CA ALA A 155 -19.46 11.59 4.39
C ALA A 155 -19.23 13.11 4.29
N GLU A 156 -18.81 13.75 5.38
CA GLU A 156 -18.47 15.18 5.38
C GLU A 156 -17.30 15.50 4.44
N ILE A 157 -16.24 14.67 4.46
CA ILE A 157 -15.09 14.83 3.54
C ILE A 157 -15.54 14.74 2.08
N LEU A 158 -16.39 13.75 1.75
CA LEU A 158 -16.89 13.54 0.40
C LEU A 158 -17.80 14.69 -0.05
N VAL A 159 -18.71 15.17 0.80
CA VAL A 159 -19.57 16.32 0.51
C VAL A 159 -18.74 17.58 0.30
N ALA A 160 -17.71 17.80 1.12
CA ALA A 160 -16.78 18.92 0.94
C ALA A 160 -16.02 18.86 -0.40
N ALA A 161 -15.75 17.65 -0.90
CA ALA A 161 -15.17 17.42 -2.22
C ALA A 161 -16.19 17.42 -3.37
N GLY A 162 -17.46 17.75 -3.11
CA GLY A 162 -18.51 17.86 -4.13
C GLY A 162 -19.18 16.53 -4.50
N ALA A 163 -19.06 15.50 -3.66
CA ALA A 163 -19.81 14.25 -3.84
C ALA A 163 -21.31 14.48 -3.70
N ARG A 164 -22.09 13.75 -4.50
CA ARG A 164 -23.55 13.77 -4.51
C ARG A 164 -24.07 12.34 -4.30
N ALA A 165 -25.23 12.24 -3.66
CA ALA A 165 -25.90 10.98 -3.35
C ALA A 165 -26.69 10.43 -4.55
#